data_AF-A0A1I8CKR4-F1
#
_entry.id   AF-A0A1I8CKR4-F1
#
_cell.length_a   1.000
_cell.length_b   1.000
_cell.length_c   1.000
_cell.angle_alpha   90.00
_cell.angle_beta   90.00
_cell.angle_gamma   90.00
#
_symmetry.space_group_name_H-M   'P 1'
#
loop_
_entity.id
_entity.type
_entity.pdbx_description
1 polymer ?
#
loop_
_entity_poly.entity_id
_entity_poly.type
_entity_poly.pdbx_seq_one_letter_code
_entity_poly.pdbx_strand_id
1 'polypeptide(L)'
;MASAKYDGVFLQLAQQLEGGVPEMFDVLFDFLSRKTDFYTGSSIEKARDVVLKPFEKHAAHANKIAEEIKQKKMEEERKLAERRAAQKAKEEESAKVIEITDEEAAAFELEQKKMEQERLAKEKLANELASESKDPDQEKEDEEDKGKILPNPGNGYDCDQYQWTQTLSDIELRVPFNLTLKSSDIVVVISKKHLKVGLKNQAPLIDEDLKYEIKMDESTWILENKKTVVITMEKINKMEWWNKLIVSDPDLNTKKIVPENSKLGDLDGETRAMVEKMMYDQRQKEMGKPTSEEKKKQDILGNFMKQHPEMDFSNAKIQ
;
A
#
# COMPACT_ATOMS: atom_id res chain seq x y z
N MET A 1 -17.05 -33.55 -7.72
CA MET A 1 -18.03 -33.20 -6.66
C MET A 1 -18.04 -34.15 -5.45
N ALA A 2 -17.32 -35.29 -5.46
CA ALA A 2 -17.20 -36.14 -4.26
C ALA A 2 -16.03 -35.77 -3.31
N SER A 3 -15.04 -34.97 -3.75
CA SER A 3 -13.79 -34.82 -2.98
C SER A 3 -13.92 -33.95 -1.73
N ALA A 4 -14.66 -32.83 -1.80
CA ALA A 4 -14.73 -31.89 -0.69
C ALA A 4 -15.49 -32.38 0.55
N LYS A 5 -16.24 -33.49 0.43
CA LYS A 5 -17.07 -34.02 1.52
C LYS A 5 -16.23 -34.52 2.70
N TYR A 6 -15.04 -35.03 2.42
CA TYR A 6 -14.18 -35.64 3.44
C TYR A 6 -13.03 -34.72 3.87
N ASP A 7 -12.92 -33.51 3.29
CA ASP A 7 -11.86 -32.56 3.60
C ASP A 7 -11.79 -32.26 5.09
N GLY A 8 -12.93 -32.05 5.75
CA GLY A 8 -12.98 -31.80 7.20
C GLY A 8 -12.39 -32.94 8.04
N VAL A 9 -12.61 -34.20 7.64
CA VAL A 9 -12.08 -35.38 8.33
C VAL A 9 -10.57 -35.49 8.10
N PHE A 10 -10.12 -35.27 6.86
CA PHE A 10 -8.69 -35.28 6.53
C PHE A 10 -7.93 -34.11 7.18
N LEU A 11 -8.53 -32.93 7.26
CA LEU A 11 -7.99 -31.76 7.96
C LEU A 11 -7.87 -32.03 9.46
N GLN A 12 -8.89 -32.59 10.09
CA GLN A 12 -8.83 -32.94 11.50
C GLN A 12 -7.72 -33.97 11.79
N LEU A 13 -7.58 -34.99 10.93
CA LEU A 13 -6.50 -35.96 11.05
C LEU A 13 -5.13 -35.30 10.85
N ALA A 14 -4.98 -34.44 9.84
CA ALA A 14 -3.73 -33.73 9.57
C ALA A 14 -3.33 -32.76 10.69
N GLN A 15 -4.29 -32.15 11.38
CA GLN A 15 -4.03 -31.29 12.55
C GLN A 15 -3.53 -32.05 13.78
N GLN A 16 -3.86 -33.34 13.89
CA GLN A 16 -3.44 -34.19 15.02
C GLN A 16 -2.07 -34.84 14.80
N LEU A 17 -1.56 -34.86 13.57
CA LEU A 17 -0.29 -35.46 13.20
C LEU A 17 0.80 -34.39 13.11
N GLU A 18 1.80 -34.47 13.99
CA GLU A 18 2.89 -33.49 14.05
C GLU A 18 3.92 -33.67 12.92
N GLY A 19 4.02 -34.88 12.36
CA GLY A 19 4.91 -35.27 11.26
C GLY A 19 4.39 -34.97 9.86
N GLY A 20 3.23 -34.28 9.75
CA GLY A 20 2.69 -33.78 8.49
C GLY A 20 2.25 -34.87 7.51
N VAL A 21 2.35 -34.57 6.21
CA VAL A 21 1.84 -35.44 5.13
C VAL A 21 2.47 -36.85 5.11
N PRO A 22 3.79 -37.04 5.31
CA PRO A 22 4.39 -38.37 5.35
C PRO A 22 3.80 -39.26 6.46
N GLU A 23 3.63 -38.72 7.67
CA GLU A 23 3.04 -39.45 8.79
C GLU A 23 1.57 -39.79 8.53
N MET A 24 0.82 -38.88 7.89
CA MET A 24 -0.56 -39.12 7.49
C MET A 24 -0.71 -40.32 6.55
N PHE A 25 0.20 -40.48 5.58
CA PHE A 25 0.20 -41.65 4.71
C PHE A 25 0.64 -42.93 5.43
N ASP A 26 1.58 -42.84 6.37
CA ASP A 26 2.00 -43.98 7.17
C ASP A 26 0.85 -44.52 8.04
N VAL A 27 0.13 -43.64 8.72
CA VAL A 27 -1.07 -43.99 9.52
C VAL A 27 -2.16 -44.59 8.63
N LEU A 28 -2.35 -44.08 7.41
CA LEU A 28 -3.31 -44.63 6.46
C LEU A 28 -2.92 -46.05 6.03
N PHE A 29 -1.66 -46.30 5.70
CA PHE A 29 -1.18 -47.62 5.31
C PHE A 29 -1.19 -48.62 6.46
N ASP A 30 -0.86 -48.18 7.68
CA ASP A 30 -1.01 -48.99 8.90
C ASP A 30 -2.48 -49.38 9.11
N PHE A 31 -3.43 -48.42 8.99
CA PHE A 31 -4.85 -48.71 9.06
C PHE A 31 -5.29 -49.76 8.03
N LEU A 32 -4.87 -49.59 6.76
CA LEU A 32 -5.19 -50.54 5.70
C LEU A 32 -4.64 -51.94 6.01
N SER A 33 -3.44 -52.04 6.59
CA SER A 33 -2.86 -53.32 6.95
C SER A 33 -3.61 -54.06 8.08
N ARG A 34 -4.17 -53.32 9.04
CA ARG A 34 -4.81 -53.90 10.23
C ARG A 34 -6.31 -54.11 10.08
N LYS A 35 -6.98 -53.28 9.28
CA LYS A 35 -8.46 -53.20 9.24
C LYS A 35 -9.05 -53.58 7.90
N THR A 36 -8.23 -53.86 6.89
CA THR A 36 -8.69 -54.25 5.56
C THR A 36 -7.88 -55.43 5.04
N ASP A 37 -8.39 -56.07 3.99
CA ASP A 37 -7.67 -57.08 3.22
C ASP A 37 -6.80 -56.47 2.12
N PHE A 38 -6.45 -55.18 2.19
CA PHE A 38 -5.76 -54.47 1.13
C PHE A 38 -4.44 -55.14 0.68
N TYR A 39 -3.67 -55.68 1.63
CA TYR A 39 -2.40 -56.38 1.35
C TYR A 39 -2.53 -57.91 1.25
N THR A 40 -3.68 -58.48 1.60
CA THR A 40 -3.88 -59.94 1.71
C THR A 40 -4.94 -60.51 0.76
N GLY A 41 -5.89 -59.68 0.32
CA GLY A 41 -6.99 -60.03 -0.57
C GLY A 41 -6.64 -60.02 -2.06
N SER A 42 -5.50 -59.43 -2.44
CA SER A 42 -5.00 -59.44 -3.82
C SER A 42 -3.46 -59.39 -3.89
N SER A 43 -2.88 -59.46 -5.09
CA SER A 43 -1.42 -59.35 -5.22
C SER A 43 -0.92 -57.96 -4.84
N ILE A 44 0.29 -57.90 -4.27
CA ILE A 44 0.94 -56.64 -3.87
C ILE A 44 1.05 -55.66 -5.04
N GLU A 45 1.23 -56.17 -6.26
CA GLU A 45 1.25 -55.35 -7.48
C GLU A 45 -0.07 -54.61 -7.72
N LYS A 46 -1.22 -55.28 -7.48
CA LYS A 46 -2.54 -54.64 -7.61
C LYS A 46 -2.76 -53.59 -6.53
N ALA A 47 -2.35 -53.88 -5.30
CA ALA A 47 -2.42 -52.91 -4.19
C ALA A 47 -1.60 -51.64 -4.53
N ARG A 48 -0.40 -51.80 -5.09
CA ARG A 48 0.43 -50.69 -5.56
C ARG A 48 -0.24 -49.88 -6.66
N ASP A 49 -0.83 -50.56 -7.64
CA ASP A 49 -1.58 -49.94 -8.75
C ASP A 49 -2.76 -49.10 -8.26
N VAL A 50 -3.45 -49.56 -7.21
CA VAL A 50 -4.60 -48.87 -6.60
C VAL A 50 -4.18 -47.53 -5.95
N VAL A 51 -2.96 -47.44 -5.43
CA VAL A 51 -2.42 -46.18 -4.84
C VAL A 51 -1.86 -45.26 -5.92
N LEU A 52 -1.10 -45.82 -6.87
CA LEU A 52 -0.39 -45.04 -7.88
C LEU A 52 -1.33 -44.40 -8.91
N LYS A 53 -2.39 -45.09 -9.34
CA LYS A 53 -3.34 -44.54 -10.34
C LYS A 53 -4.00 -43.23 -9.88
N PRO A 54 -4.57 -43.13 -8.66
CA PRO A 54 -5.05 -41.87 -8.11
C PRO A 54 -3.94 -40.83 -7.99
N PHE A 55 -2.75 -41.21 -7.50
CA PHE A 55 -1.61 -40.29 -7.36
C PHE A 55 -1.26 -39.62 -8.70
N GLU A 56 -1.07 -40.40 -9.76
CA GLU A 56 -0.76 -39.89 -11.10
C GLU A 56 -1.88 -38.99 -11.65
N LYS A 57 -3.14 -39.39 -11.46
CA LYS A 57 -4.30 -38.59 -11.88
C LYS A 57 -4.32 -37.21 -11.21
N HIS A 58 -4.11 -37.18 -9.89
CA HIS A 58 -4.13 -35.93 -9.12
C HIS A 58 -2.87 -35.08 -9.38
N ALA A 59 -1.71 -35.71 -9.57
CA ALA A 59 -0.47 -35.03 -9.97
C ALA A 59 -0.60 -34.37 -11.36
N ALA A 60 -1.15 -35.07 -12.35
CA ALA A 60 -1.38 -34.52 -13.68
C ALA A 60 -2.33 -33.31 -13.65
N HIS A 61 -3.39 -33.37 -12.84
CA HIS A 61 -4.32 -32.25 -12.66
C HIS A 61 -3.66 -31.05 -11.97
N ALA A 62 -2.90 -31.28 -10.90
CA ALA A 62 -2.18 -30.22 -10.19
C ALA A 62 -1.14 -29.53 -11.10
N ASN A 63 -0.39 -30.31 -11.86
CA ASN A 63 0.59 -29.79 -12.83
C ASN A 63 -0.10 -28.98 -13.93
N LYS A 64 -1.23 -29.45 -14.46
CA LYS A 64 -2.00 -28.70 -15.47
C LYS A 64 -2.46 -27.34 -14.95
N ILE A 65 -2.97 -27.29 -13.72
CA ILE A 65 -3.36 -26.01 -13.08
C ILE A 65 -2.15 -25.10 -12.89
N ALA A 66 -1.02 -25.63 -12.41
CA ALA A 66 0.21 -24.87 -12.24
C ALA A 66 0.72 -24.29 -13.58
N GLU A 67 0.67 -25.10 -14.64
CA GLU A 67 1.05 -24.68 -16.00
C GLU A 67 0.11 -23.59 -16.53
N GLU A 68 -1.21 -23.72 -16.33
CA GLU A 68 -2.19 -22.70 -16.72
C GLU A 68 -1.99 -21.38 -15.97
N ILE A 69 -1.71 -21.43 -14.66
CA ILE A 69 -1.39 -20.24 -13.86
C ILE A 69 -0.11 -19.58 -14.37
N LYS A 70 0.92 -20.38 -14.67
CA LYS A 70 2.20 -19.88 -15.18
C LYS A 70 2.03 -19.26 -16.57
N GLN A 71 1.26 -19.88 -17.45
CA GLN A 71 0.96 -19.36 -18.79
C GLN A 71 0.17 -18.05 -18.72
N LYS A 72 -0.85 -17.95 -17.85
CA LYS A 72 -1.59 -16.70 -17.65
C LYS A 72 -0.69 -15.56 -17.17
N LYS A 73 0.19 -15.83 -16.20
CA LYS A 73 1.17 -14.85 -15.73
C LYS A 73 2.13 -14.39 -16.83
N MET A 74 2.67 -15.34 -17.61
CA MET A 74 3.57 -15.01 -18.72
C MET A 74 2.85 -14.22 -19.84
N GLU A 75 1.58 -14.52 -20.13
CA GLU A 75 0.79 -13.79 -21.13
C GLU A 75 0.46 -12.37 -20.67
N GLU A 76 0.08 -12.19 -19.40
CA GLU A 76 -0.15 -10.88 -18.80
C GLU A 76 1.12 -10.02 -18.82
N GLU A 77 2.26 -10.60 -18.45
CA GLU A 77 3.55 -9.91 -18.49
C GLU A 77 3.95 -9.54 -19.92
N ARG A 78 3.74 -10.43 -20.90
CA ARG A 78 4.00 -10.14 -22.32
C ARG A 78 3.10 -9.02 -22.84
N LYS A 79 1.81 -9.03 -22.52
CA LYS A 79 0.86 -7.95 -22.90
C LYS A 79 1.26 -6.61 -22.29
N LEU A 80 1.71 -6.62 -21.03
CA LEU A 80 2.19 -5.41 -20.36
C LEU A 80 3.48 -4.89 -21.02
N ALA A 81 4.42 -5.77 -21.36
CA ALA A 81 5.66 -5.41 -22.05
C ALA A 81 5.39 -4.85 -23.46
N GLU A 82 4.47 -5.46 -24.21
CA GLU A 82 4.06 -4.99 -25.54
C GLU A 82 3.37 -3.62 -25.47
N ARG A 83 2.49 -3.40 -24.47
CA ARG A 83 1.87 -2.09 -24.23
C ARG A 83 2.90 -1.02 -23.89
N ARG A 84 3.89 -1.34 -23.04
CA ARG A 84 5.01 -0.43 -22.69
C ARG A 84 5.88 -0.13 -23.91
N ALA A 85 6.19 -1.13 -24.73
CA ALA A 85 6.99 -0.94 -25.95
C ALA A 85 6.23 -0.07 -26.99
N ALA A 86 4.93 -0.31 -27.18
CA ALA A 86 4.09 0.49 -28.07
C ALA A 86 3.93 1.94 -27.58
N GLN A 87 3.87 2.17 -26.27
CA GLN A 87 3.84 3.51 -25.69
C GLN A 87 5.16 4.24 -25.89
N LYS A 88 6.31 3.58 -25.63
CA LYS A 88 7.63 4.13 -25.93
C LYS A 88 7.82 4.44 -27.41
N ALA A 89 7.38 3.57 -28.31
CA ALA A 89 7.47 3.81 -29.76
C ALA A 89 6.62 5.01 -30.20
N LYS A 90 5.42 5.19 -29.63
CA LYS A 90 4.59 6.39 -29.87
C LYS A 90 5.21 7.66 -29.31
N GLU A 91 5.84 7.59 -28.14
CA GLU A 91 6.59 8.71 -27.56
C GLU A 91 7.80 9.07 -28.42
N GLU A 92 8.57 8.09 -28.91
CA GLU A 92 9.71 8.29 -29.82
C GLU A 92 9.29 8.80 -31.21
N GLU A 93 8.15 8.36 -31.76
CA GLU A 93 7.58 8.94 -32.99
C GLU A 93 7.09 10.37 -32.77
N SER A 94 6.49 10.67 -31.62
CA SER A 94 6.09 12.05 -31.27
C SER A 94 7.27 12.96 -31.01
N ALA A 95 8.42 12.41 -30.60
CA ALA A 95 9.68 13.12 -30.40
C ALA A 95 10.51 13.26 -31.69
N LYS A 96 10.15 12.60 -32.79
CA LYS A 96 10.87 12.65 -34.07
C LYS A 96 10.35 13.68 -35.08
N VAL A 97 9.29 14.42 -34.76
CA VAL A 97 8.88 15.59 -35.54
C VAL A 97 9.24 16.83 -34.73
N ILE A 98 10.11 17.67 -35.32
CA ILE A 98 10.74 18.91 -34.81
C ILE A 98 12.22 18.69 -34.39
N GLU A 99 13.08 18.54 -35.40
CA GLU A 99 14.47 18.98 -35.30
C GLU A 99 14.47 20.51 -35.25
N ILE A 100 14.72 21.07 -34.06
CA ILE A 100 15.04 22.48 -33.87
C ILE A 100 16.51 22.67 -34.24
N THR A 101 16.75 23.58 -35.18
CA THR A 101 18.06 24.00 -35.67
C THR A 101 18.95 24.60 -34.58
N ASP A 102 20.26 24.38 -34.70
CA ASP A 102 21.35 24.75 -33.76
C ASP A 102 21.36 26.22 -33.28
N GLU A 103 20.59 27.12 -33.88
CA GLU A 103 20.45 28.52 -33.47
C GLU A 103 19.55 28.73 -32.23
N GLU A 104 18.54 27.89 -32.00
CA GLU A 104 17.65 28.04 -30.82
C GLU A 104 18.27 27.46 -29.54
N ALA A 105 19.15 26.46 -29.66
CA ALA A 105 19.90 25.91 -28.52
C ALA A 105 20.88 26.93 -27.92
N ALA A 106 21.53 27.75 -28.77
CA ALA A 106 22.43 28.82 -28.34
C ALA A 106 21.69 30.00 -27.69
N ALA A 107 20.48 30.32 -28.17
CA ALA A 107 19.64 31.36 -27.59
C ALA A 107 19.18 30.99 -26.16
N PHE A 108 18.81 29.73 -25.95
CA PHE A 108 18.39 29.23 -24.63
C PHE A 108 19.53 29.21 -23.61
N GLU A 109 20.75 28.87 -24.02
CA GLU A 109 21.93 28.87 -23.14
C GLU A 109 22.34 30.29 -22.69
N LEU A 110 22.16 31.27 -23.58
CA LEU A 110 22.38 32.69 -23.27
C LEU A 110 21.33 33.23 -22.31
N GLU A 111 20.07 32.80 -22.47
CA GLU A 111 18.94 33.15 -21.59
C GLU A 111 19.15 32.59 -20.17
N GLN A 112 19.62 31.33 -20.06
CA GLN A 112 19.91 30.71 -18.76
C GLN A 112 21.06 31.39 -18.02
N LYS A 113 22.14 31.78 -18.73
CA LYS A 113 23.26 32.52 -18.12
C LYS A 113 22.84 33.90 -17.62
N LYS A 114 21.92 34.58 -18.32
CA LYS A 114 21.35 35.86 -17.85
C LYS A 114 20.48 35.67 -16.60
N MET A 115 19.62 34.65 -16.58
CA MET A 115 18.79 34.36 -15.40
C MET A 115 19.61 33.96 -14.17
N GLU A 116 20.72 33.24 -14.35
CA GLU A 116 21.62 32.87 -13.25
C GLU A 116 22.39 34.08 -12.70
N GLN A 117 22.81 35.01 -13.55
CA GLN A 117 23.41 36.28 -13.11
C GLN A 117 22.41 37.18 -12.35
N GLU A 118 21.14 37.23 -12.78
CA GLU A 118 20.10 37.94 -12.03
C GLU A 118 19.75 37.26 -10.71
N ARG A 119 19.77 35.93 -10.64
CA ARG A 119 19.56 35.18 -9.39
C ARG A 119 20.67 35.47 -8.38
N LEU A 120 21.93 35.47 -8.82
CA LEU A 120 23.10 35.78 -7.98
C LEU A 120 23.12 37.25 -7.51
N ALA A 121 22.59 38.17 -8.31
CA ALA A 121 22.43 39.57 -7.92
C ALA A 121 21.32 39.75 -6.87
N LYS A 122 20.20 39.02 -6.99
CA LYS A 122 19.11 39.04 -6.00
C LYS A 122 19.49 38.34 -4.68
N GLU A 123 20.29 37.28 -4.74
CA GLU A 123 20.84 36.62 -3.53
C GLU A 123 21.79 37.55 -2.76
N LYS A 124 22.60 38.36 -3.44
CA LYS A 124 23.46 39.35 -2.77
C LYS A 124 22.65 40.47 -2.10
N LEU A 125 21.56 40.92 -2.71
CA LEU A 125 20.69 41.96 -2.15
C LEU A 125 19.85 41.43 -0.96
N ALA A 126 19.47 40.15 -0.97
CA ALA A 126 18.74 39.51 0.12
C ALA A 126 19.61 39.24 1.36
N ASN A 127 20.93 39.07 1.18
CA ASN A 127 21.87 38.80 2.27
C ASN A 127 22.30 40.06 3.05
N GLU A 128 22.04 41.26 2.51
CA GLU A 128 22.29 42.55 3.20
C GLU A 128 21.10 43.05 4.04
N LEU A 129 19.91 42.44 3.93
CA LEU A 129 18.70 42.83 4.68
C LEU A 129 18.28 41.86 5.80
N ALA A 130 19.09 40.83 6.10
CA ALA A 130 18.75 39.78 7.07
C ALA A 130 19.42 39.95 8.46
N SER A 131 19.78 41.17 8.86
CA SER A 131 20.07 41.50 10.26
C SER A 131 18.94 42.35 10.84
N GLU A 132 18.35 41.87 11.94
CA GLU A 132 17.21 42.45 12.69
C GLU A 132 15.81 42.02 12.23
N SER A 133 15.32 40.88 12.74
CA SER A 133 14.23 40.82 13.74
C SER A 133 13.82 39.37 14.01
N LYS A 134 13.64 39.06 15.29
CA LYS A 134 13.08 37.82 15.82
C LYS A 134 11.54 37.89 15.86
N ASP A 135 10.96 36.69 15.92
CA ASP A 135 9.65 36.32 16.48
C ASP A 135 8.42 36.27 15.54
N PRO A 136 7.36 35.49 15.89
CA PRO A 136 7.04 34.22 15.22
C PRO A 136 5.64 34.22 14.59
N ASP A 137 5.25 33.06 14.07
CA ASP A 137 3.87 32.63 13.73
C ASP A 137 3.36 32.87 12.29
N GLN A 138 3.06 31.76 11.61
CA GLN A 138 2.03 31.68 10.57
C GLN A 138 1.67 30.20 10.27
N GLU A 139 1.06 29.54 11.25
CA GLU A 139 0.19 28.39 10.96
C GLU A 139 -1.20 28.91 10.58
N LYS A 140 -1.49 28.94 9.28
CA LYS A 140 -2.89 28.93 8.81
C LYS A 140 -3.36 27.48 8.87
N GLU A 141 -3.83 27.03 10.03
CA GLU A 141 -4.68 25.84 10.09
C GLU A 141 -6.01 26.16 9.41
N ASP A 142 -6.40 25.36 8.42
CA ASP A 142 -7.74 25.39 7.84
C ASP A 142 -8.77 25.20 8.97
N GLU A 143 -9.88 25.95 8.96
CA GLU A 143 -10.98 25.83 9.94
C GLU A 143 -11.50 24.38 10.10
N GLU A 144 -11.32 23.53 9.08
CA GLU A 144 -11.70 22.11 9.07
C GLU A 144 -10.73 21.16 9.81
N ASP A 145 -9.54 21.63 10.16
CA ASP A 145 -8.51 20.83 10.83
C ASP A 145 -8.45 21.14 12.35
N LYS A 146 -9.15 22.19 12.81
CA LYS A 146 -9.30 22.51 14.24
C LYS A 146 -9.89 21.32 15.01
N GLY A 147 -9.09 20.75 15.90
CA GLY A 147 -9.49 19.68 16.82
C GLY A 147 -9.18 18.26 16.34
N LYS A 148 -8.55 18.08 15.17
CA LYS A 148 -8.01 16.78 14.74
C LYS A 148 -6.60 16.57 15.28
N ILE A 149 -6.27 15.34 15.62
CA ILE A 149 -4.96 15.01 16.18
C ILE A 149 -3.93 14.84 15.05
N LEU A 150 -2.69 15.27 15.28
CA LEU A 150 -1.58 15.03 14.35
C LEU A 150 -1.14 13.56 14.38
N PRO A 151 -0.88 12.95 13.21
CA PRO A 151 -0.41 11.57 13.14
C PRO A 151 0.96 11.38 13.79
N ASN A 152 1.18 10.21 14.39
CA ASN A 152 2.50 9.78 14.85
C ASN A 152 3.43 9.47 13.64
N PRO A 153 4.74 9.21 13.84
CA PRO A 153 5.66 8.90 12.75
C PRO A 153 5.28 7.68 11.90
N GLY A 154 4.46 6.76 12.44
CA GLY A 154 3.89 5.63 11.71
C GLY A 154 2.49 5.90 11.16
N ASN A 155 2.12 7.17 10.96
CA ASN A 155 0.85 7.62 10.39
C ASN A 155 -0.42 7.20 11.15
N GLY A 156 -0.30 6.73 12.39
CA GLY A 156 -1.43 6.38 13.25
C GLY A 156 -1.52 7.32 14.44
N TYR A 157 -1.93 6.78 15.59
CA TYR A 157 -2.22 7.56 16.79
C TYR A 157 -1.66 6.88 18.05
N ASP A 158 -1.13 7.70 18.95
CA ASP A 158 -0.61 7.29 20.25
C ASP A 158 -1.58 7.73 21.36
N CYS A 159 -2.11 6.77 22.12
CA CYS A 159 -2.90 7.04 23.31
C CYS A 159 -2.26 6.39 24.55
N ASP A 160 -2.80 6.66 25.74
CA ASP A 160 -2.24 6.17 27.00
C ASP A 160 -2.29 4.62 27.13
N GLN A 161 -3.25 3.99 26.45
CA GLN A 161 -3.52 2.55 26.59
C GLN A 161 -2.91 1.70 25.47
N TYR A 162 -2.74 2.27 24.28
CA TYR A 162 -2.22 1.61 23.11
C TYR A 162 -1.70 2.62 22.10
N GLN A 163 -0.86 2.15 21.19
CA GLN A 163 -0.40 2.92 20.05
C GLN A 163 -0.72 2.14 18.79
N TRP A 164 -1.06 2.81 17.70
CA TRP A 164 -1.15 2.14 16.41
C TRP A 164 -0.48 2.94 15.31
N THR A 165 0.00 2.21 14.32
CA THR A 165 0.59 2.74 13.09
C THR A 165 -0.15 2.12 11.91
N GLN A 166 -0.04 2.74 10.75
CA GLN A 166 -0.70 2.25 9.55
C GLN A 166 0.12 2.48 8.30
N THR A 167 -0.09 1.59 7.34
CA THR A 167 0.23 1.78 5.94
C THR A 167 -1.07 1.93 5.14
N LEU A 168 -0.99 1.97 3.81
CA LEU A 168 -2.19 1.88 2.96
C LEU A 168 -2.87 0.51 3.05
N SER A 169 -2.11 -0.56 3.32
CA SER A 169 -2.61 -1.95 3.31
C SER A 169 -3.02 -2.46 4.67
N ASP A 170 -2.38 -2.00 5.74
CA ASP A 170 -2.46 -2.64 7.05
C ASP A 170 -2.33 -1.65 8.21
N ILE A 171 -2.68 -2.15 9.40
CA ILE A 171 -2.58 -1.47 10.68
C ILE A 171 -1.83 -2.36 11.64
N GLU A 172 -0.86 -1.78 12.35
CA GLU A 172 -0.18 -2.42 13.47
C GLU A 172 -0.57 -1.72 14.77
N LEU A 173 -1.29 -2.41 15.64
CA LEU A 173 -1.70 -1.97 16.97
C LEU A 173 -0.79 -2.60 18.02
N ARG A 174 -0.22 -1.80 18.91
CA ARG A 174 0.60 -2.23 20.04
C ARG A 174 -0.05 -1.84 21.35
N VAL A 175 -0.32 -2.85 22.17
CA VAL A 175 -0.96 -2.71 23.48
C VAL A 175 0.02 -3.14 24.57
N PRO A 176 0.71 -2.19 25.23
CA PRO A 176 1.65 -2.50 26.30
C PRO A 176 0.93 -2.82 27.62
N PHE A 177 1.44 -3.82 28.34
CA PHE A 177 1.02 -4.18 29.69
C PHE A 177 2.20 -4.05 30.66
N ASN A 178 1.92 -3.56 31.87
CA ASN A 178 2.92 -3.35 32.92
C ASN A 178 3.32 -4.65 33.65
N LEU A 179 2.84 -5.81 33.19
CA LEU A 179 3.02 -7.12 33.80
C LEU A 179 3.65 -8.09 32.81
N THR A 180 4.36 -9.10 33.31
CA THR A 180 4.86 -10.20 32.48
C THR A 180 3.73 -11.19 32.21
N LEU A 181 3.31 -11.29 30.95
CA LEU A 181 2.18 -12.08 30.49
C LEU A 181 2.60 -13.37 29.79
N LYS A 182 1.73 -14.37 29.82
CA LYS A 182 1.76 -15.52 28.90
C LYS A 182 0.62 -15.40 27.91
N SER A 183 0.75 -16.02 26.74
CA SER A 183 -0.32 -16.04 25.73
C SER A 183 -1.65 -16.61 26.25
N SER A 184 -1.62 -17.49 27.26
CA SER A 184 -2.81 -18.05 27.92
C SER A 184 -3.61 -17.03 28.74
N ASP A 185 -2.98 -15.93 29.15
CA ASP A 185 -3.53 -14.93 30.04
C ASP A 185 -4.19 -13.79 29.25
N ILE A 186 -4.07 -13.81 27.93
CA ILE A 186 -4.51 -12.75 27.02
C ILE A 186 -5.72 -13.24 26.24
N VAL A 187 -6.71 -12.36 26.07
CA VAL A 187 -7.88 -12.58 25.24
C VAL A 187 -7.85 -11.55 24.12
N VAL A 188 -7.66 -12.04 22.89
CA VAL A 188 -7.75 -11.22 21.66
C VAL A 188 -8.86 -11.81 20.79
N VAL A 189 -9.88 -11.02 20.49
CA VAL A 189 -10.94 -11.37 19.54
C VAL A 189 -10.95 -10.32 18.44
N ILE A 190 -10.59 -10.76 17.23
CA ILE A 190 -10.57 -9.93 16.04
C ILE A 190 -11.78 -10.34 15.20
N SER A 191 -12.66 -9.39 14.91
CA SER A 191 -13.83 -9.57 14.05
C SER A 191 -13.82 -8.53 12.94
N LYS A 192 -14.61 -8.73 11.88
CA LYS A 192 -14.62 -7.89 10.67
C LYS A 192 -14.73 -6.40 10.97
N LYS A 193 -15.45 -6.03 12.03
CA LYS A 193 -15.70 -4.65 12.43
C LYS A 193 -15.64 -4.45 13.95
N HIS A 194 -14.99 -5.36 14.67
CA HIS A 194 -14.97 -5.30 16.13
C HIS A 194 -13.66 -5.86 16.66
N LEU A 195 -13.09 -5.21 17.67
CA LEU A 195 -11.82 -5.58 18.27
C LEU A 195 -11.97 -5.65 19.78
N LYS A 196 -11.60 -6.80 20.34
CA LYS A 196 -11.51 -7.01 21.78
C LYS A 196 -10.11 -7.45 22.18
N VAL A 197 -9.50 -6.71 23.10
CA VAL A 197 -8.16 -6.99 23.63
C VAL A 197 -8.18 -6.81 25.13
N GLY A 198 -7.73 -7.81 25.88
CA GLY A 198 -7.65 -7.71 27.33
C GLY A 198 -7.00 -8.90 28.00
N LEU A 199 -7.00 -8.87 29.33
CA LEU A 199 -6.54 -9.98 30.15
C LEU A 199 -7.69 -10.90 30.53
N LYS A 200 -7.40 -12.19 30.63
CA LYS A 200 -8.38 -13.20 31.04
C LYS A 200 -8.89 -12.88 32.44
N ASN A 201 -10.22 -12.91 32.61
CA ASN A 201 -10.92 -12.58 33.86
C ASN A 201 -10.75 -11.14 34.35
N GLN A 202 -10.33 -10.21 33.48
CA GLN A 202 -10.32 -8.78 33.77
C GLN A 202 -11.20 -8.02 32.78
N ALA A 203 -11.50 -6.76 33.08
CA ALA A 203 -12.14 -5.88 32.12
C ALA A 203 -11.26 -5.77 30.87
N PRO A 204 -11.83 -5.93 29.66
CA PRO A 204 -11.07 -5.77 28.43
C PRO A 204 -10.57 -4.33 28.33
N LEU A 205 -9.35 -4.16 27.81
CA LEU A 205 -8.77 -2.85 27.58
C LEU A 205 -9.45 -2.18 26.38
N ILE A 206 -9.70 -2.97 25.34
CA ILE A 206 -10.43 -2.58 24.13
C ILE A 206 -11.58 -3.58 23.97
N ASP A 207 -12.80 -3.11 23.79
CA ASP A 207 -13.99 -3.93 23.48
C ASP A 207 -14.96 -3.09 22.67
N GLU A 208 -14.52 -2.68 21.48
CA GLU A 208 -15.22 -1.69 20.65
C GLU A 208 -15.22 -2.03 19.17
N ASP A 209 -16.16 -1.39 18.47
CA ASP A 209 -16.28 -1.51 17.02
C ASP A 209 -15.16 -0.72 16.32
N LEU A 210 -14.55 -1.37 15.34
CA LEU A 210 -13.64 -0.73 14.41
C LEU A 210 -14.43 0.23 13.53
N LYS A 211 -13.84 1.40 13.24
CA LYS A 211 -14.48 2.37 12.34
C LYS A 211 -14.66 1.79 10.93
N TYR A 212 -13.69 0.99 10.50
CA TYR A 212 -13.60 0.43 9.16
C TYR A 212 -13.52 -1.10 9.23
N GLU A 213 -13.82 -1.75 8.10
CA GLU A 213 -13.79 -3.21 8.02
C GLU A 213 -12.38 -3.74 7.70
N ILE A 214 -12.03 -4.85 8.35
CA ILE A 214 -10.77 -5.57 8.16
C ILE A 214 -10.98 -6.96 7.57
N LYS A 215 -9.93 -7.49 6.93
CA LYS A 215 -9.90 -8.86 6.46
C LYS A 215 -9.43 -9.77 7.60
N MET A 216 -10.40 -10.44 8.23
CA MET A 216 -10.17 -11.27 9.42
C MET A 216 -9.14 -12.39 9.18
N ASP A 217 -9.19 -13.03 8.01
CA ASP A 217 -8.34 -14.21 7.70
C ASP A 217 -6.84 -13.89 7.62
N GLU A 218 -6.49 -12.62 7.41
CA GLU A 218 -5.10 -12.15 7.32
C GLU A 218 -4.68 -11.31 8.54
N SER A 219 -5.58 -11.16 9.52
CA SER A 219 -5.28 -10.44 10.77
C SER A 219 -4.66 -11.40 11.79
N THR A 220 -3.54 -11.00 12.39
CA THR A 220 -2.79 -11.83 13.34
C THR A 220 -2.44 -11.05 14.60
N TRP A 221 -2.11 -11.74 15.69
CA TRP A 221 -1.57 -11.12 16.89
C TRP A 221 -0.43 -11.93 17.46
N ILE A 222 0.51 -11.24 18.09
CA ILE A 222 1.67 -11.82 18.78
C ILE A 222 1.85 -11.16 20.15
N LEU A 223 2.53 -11.87 21.05
CA LEU A 223 2.98 -11.32 22.33
C LEU A 223 4.48 -11.05 22.26
N GLU A 224 4.85 -9.78 22.14
CA GLU A 224 6.22 -9.30 22.10
C GLU A 224 6.77 -9.06 23.52
N ASN A 225 7.99 -9.53 23.78
CA ASN A 225 8.71 -9.32 25.05
C ASN A 225 7.94 -9.71 26.32
N LYS A 226 6.92 -10.58 26.20
CA LYS A 226 5.99 -10.97 27.28
C LYS A 226 5.25 -9.78 27.91
N LYS A 227 5.19 -8.63 27.26
CA LYS A 227 4.60 -7.41 27.83
C LYS A 227 3.73 -6.65 26.85
N THR A 228 3.98 -6.76 25.55
CA THR A 228 3.26 -5.98 24.54
C THR A 228 2.51 -6.91 23.60
N VAL A 229 1.19 -6.76 23.51
CA VAL A 229 0.40 -7.45 22.49
C VAL A 229 0.47 -6.62 21.22
N VAL A 230 0.95 -7.21 20.13
CA VAL A 230 1.01 -6.59 18.82
C VAL A 230 -0.03 -7.26 17.93
N ILE A 231 -0.92 -6.48 17.34
CA ILE A 231 -2.01 -6.95 16.48
C ILE A 231 -1.81 -6.32 15.11
N THR A 232 -1.68 -7.14 14.09
CA THR A 232 -1.60 -6.71 12.69
C THR A 232 -2.93 -7.00 12.01
N MET A 233 -3.59 -5.99 11.48
CA MET A 233 -4.88 -6.08 10.80
C MET A 233 -4.76 -5.62 9.36
N GLU A 234 -5.25 -6.44 8.43
CA GLU A 234 -5.26 -6.10 7.01
C GLU A 234 -6.54 -5.35 6.63
N LYS A 235 -6.40 -4.21 5.96
CA LYS A 235 -7.53 -3.40 5.51
C LYS A 235 -8.22 -4.08 4.33
N ILE A 236 -9.55 -4.01 4.27
CA ILE A 236 -10.28 -4.39 3.05
C ILE A 236 -9.99 -3.37 1.94
N ASN A 237 -10.05 -2.07 2.28
CA ASN A 237 -9.71 -0.98 1.36
C ASN A 237 -8.23 -0.61 1.48
N LYS A 238 -7.41 -1.04 0.53
CA LYS A 238 -5.96 -0.79 0.50
C LYS A 238 -5.57 0.58 -0.09
N MET A 239 -6.51 1.48 -0.27
CA MET A 239 -6.29 2.83 -0.83
C MET A 239 -6.76 3.94 0.12
N GLU A 240 -6.97 3.62 1.39
CA GLU A 240 -7.56 4.55 2.37
C GLU A 240 -6.73 4.65 3.65
N TRP A 241 -6.38 5.89 3.99
CA TRP A 241 -5.82 6.25 5.28
C TRP A 241 -6.93 6.34 6.32
N TRP A 242 -6.81 5.58 7.39
CA TRP A 242 -7.81 5.57 8.44
C TRP A 242 -7.62 6.79 9.32
N ASN A 243 -8.70 7.53 9.55
CA ASN A 243 -8.66 8.67 10.44
C ASN A 243 -8.88 8.28 11.91
N LYS A 244 -9.26 7.04 12.20
CA LYS A 244 -9.40 6.49 13.56
C LYS A 244 -9.38 4.96 13.51
N LEU A 245 -9.02 4.32 14.61
CA LEU A 245 -9.03 2.86 14.74
C LEU A 245 -10.42 2.37 15.18
N ILE A 246 -10.83 2.77 16.38
CA ILE A 246 -12.17 2.50 16.94
C ILE A 246 -13.07 3.73 16.84
N VAL A 247 -14.37 3.55 17.02
CA VAL A 247 -15.35 4.64 16.83
C VAL A 247 -15.20 5.76 17.86
N SER A 248 -14.83 5.43 19.10
CA SER A 248 -14.65 6.37 20.21
C SER A 248 -13.35 7.18 20.14
N ASP A 249 -12.39 6.78 19.30
CA ASP A 249 -11.12 7.48 19.14
C ASP A 249 -11.32 8.87 18.50
N PRO A 250 -10.47 9.85 18.88
CA PRO A 250 -10.42 11.15 18.23
C PRO A 250 -10.02 11.02 16.75
N ASP A 251 -10.50 11.96 15.92
CA ASP A 251 -10.19 11.95 14.49
C ASP A 251 -8.77 12.48 14.22
N LEU A 252 -7.99 11.70 13.48
CA LEU A 252 -6.66 12.00 12.99
C LEU A 252 -6.73 12.92 11.77
N ASN A 253 -5.80 13.87 11.68
CA ASN A 253 -5.63 14.70 10.49
C ASN A 253 -4.89 13.90 9.39
N THR A 254 -5.65 13.21 8.55
CA THR A 254 -5.12 12.40 7.45
C THR A 254 -4.40 13.22 6.37
N LYS A 255 -4.56 14.56 6.33
CA LYS A 255 -3.80 15.42 5.40
C LYS A 255 -2.32 15.53 5.77
N LYS A 256 -1.97 15.26 7.04
CA LYS A 256 -0.59 15.32 7.56
C LYS A 256 0.14 13.98 7.52
N ILE A 257 -0.50 12.93 6.99
CA ILE A 257 0.09 11.59 6.83
C ILE A 257 1.16 11.62 5.73
N VAL A 258 2.29 10.95 6.00
CA VAL A 258 3.42 10.83 5.08
C VAL A 258 3.49 9.37 4.57
N PRO A 259 3.12 9.09 3.31
CA PRO A 259 3.12 7.72 2.80
C PRO A 259 4.50 7.06 2.80
N GLU A 260 4.59 5.82 3.31
CA GLU A 260 5.77 4.96 3.20
C GLU A 260 5.88 4.35 1.78
N ASN A 261 6.11 5.19 0.79
CA ASN A 261 6.89 4.86 -0.40
C ASN A 261 7.07 6.12 -1.25
N SER A 262 8.17 6.84 -1.02
CA SER A 262 8.63 7.90 -1.91
C SER A 262 10.01 7.60 -2.46
N LYS A 263 10.33 6.33 -2.69
CA LYS A 263 11.24 6.03 -3.80
C LYS A 263 10.41 6.05 -5.06
N LEU A 264 10.34 7.24 -5.63
CA LEU A 264 9.77 7.51 -6.94
C LEU A 264 10.22 6.52 -8.04
N GLY A 265 11.32 5.80 -7.81
CA GLY A 265 11.85 4.75 -8.68
C GLY A 265 11.03 3.45 -8.73
N ASP A 266 10.19 3.18 -7.73
CA ASP A 266 9.40 1.93 -7.65
C ASP A 266 8.00 2.07 -8.28
N LEU A 267 7.61 3.30 -8.64
CA LEU A 267 6.36 3.59 -9.34
C LEU A 267 6.54 3.45 -10.86
N ASP A 268 5.52 2.91 -11.54
CA ASP A 268 5.49 2.90 -13.00
C ASP A 268 5.43 4.35 -13.55
N GLY A 269 5.95 4.57 -14.77
CA GLY A 269 6.17 5.93 -15.29
C GLY A 269 4.94 6.83 -15.36
N GLU A 270 3.75 6.25 -15.54
CA GLU A 270 2.49 7.01 -15.61
C GLU A 270 2.03 7.45 -14.22
N THR A 271 2.03 6.53 -13.24
CA THR A 271 1.73 6.84 -11.84
C THR A 271 2.76 7.79 -11.24
N ARG A 272 4.04 7.61 -11.58
CA ARG A 272 5.13 8.48 -11.16
C ARG A 272 4.94 9.93 -11.63
N ALA A 273 4.60 10.13 -12.91
CA ALA A 273 4.37 11.46 -13.46
C ALA A 273 3.17 12.17 -12.78
N MET A 274 2.11 11.42 -12.46
CA MET A 274 0.96 11.95 -11.73
C MET A 274 1.32 12.35 -10.29
N VAL A 275 2.06 11.51 -9.57
CA VAL A 275 2.53 11.79 -8.19
C VAL A 275 3.54 12.93 -8.17
N GLU A 276 4.47 13.00 -9.13
CA GLU A 276 5.41 14.12 -9.29
C GLU A 276 4.67 15.44 -9.54
N LYS A 277 3.67 15.43 -10.44
CA LYS A 277 2.81 16.61 -10.70
C LYS A 277 2.09 17.04 -9.41
N MET A 278 1.55 16.09 -8.67
CA MET A 278 0.83 16.38 -7.42
C MET A 278 1.76 16.95 -6.35
N MET A 279 2.97 16.39 -6.19
CA MET A 279 3.99 16.91 -5.28
C MET A 279 4.55 18.28 -5.71
N TYR A 280 4.63 18.55 -7.01
CA TYR A 280 5.00 19.86 -7.53
C TYR A 280 3.92 20.89 -7.22
N ASP A 281 2.66 20.58 -7.51
CA ASP A 281 1.52 21.49 -7.30
C ASP A 281 1.32 21.80 -5.81
N GLN A 282 1.51 20.82 -4.93
CA GLN A 282 1.44 21.03 -3.48
C GLN A 282 2.55 21.97 -2.99
N ARG A 283 3.80 21.80 -3.47
CA ARG A 283 4.90 22.72 -3.19
C ARG A 283 4.68 24.12 -3.76
N GLN A 284 4.10 24.25 -4.95
CA GLN A 284 3.77 25.57 -5.52
C GLN A 284 2.70 26.26 -4.67
N LYS A 285 1.65 25.55 -4.23
CA LYS A 285 0.62 26.09 -3.34
C LYS A 285 1.18 26.58 -2.00
N GLU A 286 2.05 25.80 -1.36
CA GLU A 286 2.70 26.20 -0.10
C GLU A 286 3.59 27.45 -0.29
N MET A 287 4.25 27.57 -1.45
CA MET A 287 5.03 28.75 -1.82
C MET A 287 4.18 29.92 -2.38
N GLY A 288 2.85 29.80 -2.42
CA GLY A 288 1.96 30.81 -2.98
C GLY A 288 2.14 31.04 -4.49
N LYS A 289 2.71 30.07 -5.21
CA LYS A 289 2.99 30.10 -6.65
C LYS A 289 1.92 29.35 -7.45
N PRO A 290 1.73 29.67 -8.74
CA PRO A 290 0.74 29.01 -9.58
C PRO A 290 1.01 27.50 -9.71
N THR A 291 -0.05 26.70 -9.60
CA THR A 291 -0.01 25.25 -9.89
C THR A 291 0.27 24.98 -11.36
N SER A 292 0.62 23.75 -11.71
CA SER A 292 0.90 23.35 -13.10
C SER A 292 -0.26 23.66 -14.05
N GLU A 293 -1.50 23.56 -13.57
CA GLU A 293 -2.70 23.86 -14.38
C GLU A 293 -2.95 25.36 -14.54
N GLU A 294 -2.72 26.13 -13.49
CA GLU A 294 -2.82 27.60 -13.54
C GLU A 294 -1.72 28.18 -14.43
N LYS A 295 -0.50 27.64 -14.34
CA LYS A 295 0.61 28.03 -15.22
C LYS A 295 0.30 27.70 -16.68
N LYS A 296 -0.24 26.51 -16.97
CA LYS A 296 -0.65 26.14 -18.33
C LYS A 296 -1.78 27.03 -18.85
N LYS A 297 -2.75 27.40 -18.00
CA LYS A 297 -3.80 28.36 -18.36
C LYS A 297 -3.23 29.75 -18.63
N GLN A 298 -2.29 30.22 -17.81
CA GLN A 298 -1.60 31.49 -18.02
C GLN A 298 -0.78 31.49 -19.32
N ASP A 299 -0.10 30.39 -19.65
CA ASP A 299 0.67 30.27 -20.88
C ASP A 299 -0.23 30.22 -22.12
N ILE A 300 -1.36 29.50 -22.07
CA ILE A 300 -2.36 29.47 -23.15
C ILE A 300 -2.96 30.86 -23.35
N LEU A 301 -3.35 31.52 -22.26
CA LEU A 301 -3.90 32.87 -22.31
C LEU A 301 -2.86 33.88 -22.82
N GLY A 302 -1.60 33.75 -22.40
CA GLY A 302 -0.50 34.59 -22.87
C GLY A 302 -0.22 34.42 -24.36
N ASN A 303 -0.26 33.18 -24.86
CA ASN A 303 -0.15 32.91 -26.30
C ASN A 303 -1.35 33.44 -27.09
N PHE A 304 -2.56 33.33 -26.53
CA PHE A 304 -3.78 33.87 -27.13
C PHE A 304 -3.75 35.41 -27.21
N MET A 305 -3.30 36.10 -26.16
CA MET A 305 -3.10 37.55 -26.15
C MET A 305 -2.04 38.00 -27.17
N LYS A 306 -0.96 37.23 -27.32
CA LYS A 306 0.08 37.50 -28.33
C LYS A 306 -0.41 37.29 -29.77
N GLN A 307 -1.29 36.32 -30.00
CA GLN A 307 -1.86 36.03 -31.32
C GLN A 307 -3.03 36.96 -31.70
N HIS A 308 -3.65 37.61 -30.71
CA HIS A 308 -4.73 38.58 -30.92
C HIS A 308 -4.43 39.93 -30.25
N PRO A 309 -3.41 40.67 -30.73
CA PRO A 309 -3.00 41.96 -30.16
C PRO A 309 -4.07 43.07 -30.32
N GLU A 310 -5.11 42.85 -31.13
CA GLU A 310 -6.25 43.76 -31.31
C GLU A 310 -7.33 43.62 -30.23
N MET A 311 -7.31 42.56 -29.42
CA MET A 311 -8.24 42.40 -28.30
C MET A 311 -7.65 43.01 -27.02
N ASP A 312 -8.34 43.99 -26.45
CA ASP A 312 -7.98 44.63 -25.18
C ASP A 312 -8.52 43.82 -23.99
N PHE A 313 -7.62 43.14 -23.27
CA PHE A 313 -7.95 42.33 -22.10
C PHE A 313 -7.87 43.10 -20.78
N SER A 314 -7.61 44.41 -20.80
CA SER A 314 -7.47 45.24 -19.59
C SER A 314 -8.73 45.28 -18.71
N ASN A 315 -9.90 45.01 -19.27
CA ASN A 315 -11.19 44.95 -18.56
C ASN A 315 -11.75 43.52 -18.38
N ALA A 316 -11.00 42.48 -18.75
CA ALA A 316 -11.47 41.09 -18.62
C ALA A 316 -11.35 40.61 -17.16
N LYS A 317 -12.49 40.27 -16.53
CA LYS A 317 -12.48 39.55 -15.26
C LYS A 317 -12.14 38.08 -15.52
N ILE A 318 -10.89 37.71 -15.32
CA ILE A 318 -10.42 36.33 -15.35
C ILE A 318 -10.71 35.75 -13.95
N GLN A 319 -11.77 34.94 -13.86
CA GLN A 319 -12.04 34.06 -12.71
C GLN A 319 -11.47 32.67 -12.98
#